data_AF-A0A6N6TBS2-F1
#
_entry.id   AF-A0A6N6TBS2-F1
#
_cell.length_a   1.000
_cell.length_b   1.000
_cell.length_c   1.000
_cell.angle_alpha   90.00
_cell.angle_beta   90.00
_cell.angle_gamma   90.00
#
_symmetry.space_group_name_H-M   'P 1'
#
loop_
_entity.id
_entity.type
_entity.pdbx_description
1 polymer ?
#
loop_
_entity_poly.entity_id
_entity_poly.type
_entity_poly.pdbx_seq_one_letter_code
_entity_poly.pdbx_strand_id
1 'polypeptide(L)'
;MASAEVIHRYRECTAPSGEIDSYLLDLPLDGARPAVEIKAEIRRPDLVRDGLLVLGEVLMSDLRRQANDRADYLAYLLRKGKRATQAVWEAQKAFLAAKYGEATQQEAPLDPLFSVGEDGIDIEVFSRDESTYARLHLKAGHAYQAEHFAAGTTHLSFTPALREALAGIRSHRPTTLHGYPSAAGDAKTVRVPYRWLRAFGQVQAASTLPAERVRLAPVDLYNVLLSLRLRKAKTAPRALRYELVPGQAPRLVLEPWEQALNASGSPYPGKLPQVVRTWGRQRLSLLGRLLPHTRAVDVYLLGAGLPAFYVLDLESASLTLALSGWTDSGWAGIATFDLLAPGGSEDEVLAKRVVKQLIERPLSLDALTEILRQPRQTIRQALLGELLKGTLVHDIASGLFHHRPLLAQPLELDRLRYRDAREEQAHRLLATEDQVQLTRIHDLGLEGTAIDGEVQDRQAHRHYQTSFTLDREGRSVKASCTCHEFRRAGLKQGPCPHMIALRLRYAREQAALEQARETVEGRRLIRAETRTLTRRQGEAVLSYRISLDERQVLLRWGHDPQALRQQRLMFNRADEARDAYFARLDGLAKQGFIDASRA
;
A
#
# COMPACT_ATOMS: atom_id res chain seq x y z
N MET A 1 1.23 11.23 20.52
CA MET A 1 1.47 11.01 19.08
C MET A 1 1.02 12.27 18.37
N ALA A 2 1.81 12.78 17.42
CA ALA A 2 1.46 14.00 16.72
C ALA A 2 0.24 13.74 15.80
N SER A 3 -0.74 14.63 15.84
CA SER A 3 -1.96 14.57 15.02
C SER A 3 -2.25 15.93 14.41
N ALA A 4 -2.93 15.95 13.28
CA ALA A 4 -3.58 17.14 12.74
C ALA A 4 -4.98 17.25 13.34
N GLU A 5 -5.39 18.46 13.73
CA GLU A 5 -6.76 18.74 14.13
C GLU A 5 -7.54 19.22 12.90
N VAL A 6 -8.62 18.51 12.59
CA VAL A 6 -9.50 18.82 11.46
C VAL A 6 -10.87 19.12 12.01
N ILE A 7 -11.46 20.24 11.59
CA ILE A 7 -12.80 20.65 12.02
C ILE A 7 -13.76 20.36 10.87
N HIS A 8 -14.77 19.53 11.15
CA HIS A 8 -15.87 19.27 10.23
C HIS A 8 -17.16 19.93 10.74
N ARG A 9 -18.04 20.31 9.83
CA ARG A 9 -19.41 20.77 10.14
C ARG A 9 -20.39 20.01 9.25
N TYR A 10 -21.15 19.09 9.83
CA TYR A 10 -22.09 18.27 9.08
C TYR A 10 -23.52 18.52 9.53
N ARG A 11 -24.44 18.55 8.57
CA ARG A 11 -25.86 18.32 8.86
C ARG A 11 -26.11 16.84 9.17
N GLU A 12 -27.21 16.57 9.85
CA GLU A 12 -27.71 15.20 9.95
C GLU A 12 -28.09 14.67 8.56
N CYS A 13 -27.94 13.36 8.37
CA CYS A 13 -28.35 12.70 7.14
C CYS A 13 -29.88 12.67 7.08
N THR A 14 -30.44 13.27 6.04
CA THR A 14 -31.88 13.22 5.80
C THR A 14 -32.26 11.81 5.33
N ALA A 15 -33.27 11.20 5.95
CA ALA A 15 -33.80 9.93 5.47
C ALA A 15 -34.44 10.11 4.08
N PRO A 16 -34.30 9.14 3.16
CA PRO A 16 -34.94 9.19 1.85
C PRO A 16 -36.47 9.28 2.01
N SER A 17 -37.10 10.23 1.31
CA SER A 17 -38.55 10.47 1.40
C SER A 17 -39.36 9.57 0.44
N GLY A 18 -40.49 9.04 0.94
CA GLY A 18 -41.60 8.44 0.16
C GLY A 18 -41.35 7.06 -0.45
N GLU A 19 -42.42 6.26 -0.61
CA GLU A 19 -42.42 4.99 -1.36
C GLU A 19 -42.85 5.15 -2.84
N ILE A 20 -43.35 6.34 -3.24
CA ILE A 20 -44.02 6.57 -4.53
C ILE A 20 -43.23 7.52 -5.46
N ASP A 21 -42.37 8.39 -4.92
CA ASP A 21 -41.61 9.41 -5.67
C ASP A 21 -40.12 9.07 -5.90
N SER A 22 -39.41 9.86 -6.71
CA SER A 22 -37.95 9.77 -6.94
C SER A 22 -37.16 9.65 -5.62
N TYR A 23 -36.19 8.73 -5.57
CA TYR A 23 -35.31 8.51 -4.43
C TYR A 23 -34.30 9.66 -4.27
N LEU A 24 -34.44 10.47 -3.24
CA LEU A 24 -33.44 11.49 -2.93
C LEU A 24 -32.30 10.90 -2.09
N LEU A 25 -31.10 10.83 -2.67
CA LEU A 25 -29.86 10.55 -1.95
C LEU A 25 -29.23 11.87 -1.51
N ASP A 26 -29.50 12.24 -0.26
CA ASP A 26 -28.93 13.43 0.37
C ASP A 26 -27.54 13.13 0.98
N LEU A 27 -26.50 13.77 0.44
CA LEU A 27 -25.11 13.60 0.87
C LEU A 27 -24.70 14.74 1.85
N PRO A 28 -24.46 14.44 3.14
CA PRO A 28 -24.04 15.45 4.11
C PRO A 28 -22.58 15.86 3.88
N LEU A 29 -22.36 16.98 3.19
CA LEU A 29 -21.04 17.54 2.90
C LEU A 29 -20.59 18.52 3.98
N ASP A 30 -19.27 18.61 4.19
CA ASP A 30 -18.64 19.45 5.22
C ASP A 30 -18.80 20.95 4.94
N GLY A 31 -19.53 21.63 5.83
CA GLY A 31 -19.76 23.08 5.81
C GLY A 31 -18.52 23.92 6.10
N ALA A 32 -17.44 23.35 6.62
CA ALA A 32 -16.16 24.06 6.74
C ALA A 32 -15.46 24.26 5.38
N ARG A 33 -15.92 23.56 4.33
CA ARG A 33 -15.39 23.62 2.96
C ARG A 33 -16.52 23.88 1.95
N PRO A 34 -17.06 25.11 1.88
CA PRO A 34 -18.36 25.39 1.24
C PRO A 34 -18.34 25.42 -0.29
N ALA A 35 -17.21 25.16 -0.95
CA ALA A 35 -17.06 25.36 -2.39
C ALA A 35 -17.74 24.28 -3.26
N VAL A 36 -18.24 23.18 -2.67
CA VAL A 36 -18.71 22.00 -3.41
C VAL A 36 -20.20 21.84 -3.30
N GLU A 37 -20.88 21.83 -4.44
CA GLU A 37 -22.31 21.54 -4.56
C GLU A 37 -22.55 20.65 -5.78
N ILE A 38 -23.52 19.76 -5.70
CA ILE A 38 -23.99 18.98 -6.84
C ILE A 38 -25.44 18.55 -6.67
N LYS A 39 -26.20 18.72 -7.73
CA LYS A 39 -27.52 18.11 -7.91
C LYS A 39 -27.53 17.36 -9.23
N ALA A 40 -27.79 16.06 -9.18
CA ALA A 40 -27.68 15.19 -10.33
C ALA A 40 -28.70 14.06 -10.32
N GLU A 41 -29.23 13.73 -11.50
CA GLU A 41 -29.99 12.51 -11.72
C GLU A 41 -29.04 11.33 -11.96
N ILE A 42 -29.20 10.25 -11.20
CA ILE A 42 -28.36 9.06 -11.31
C ILE A 42 -28.88 8.13 -12.40
N ARG A 43 -28.07 7.89 -13.44
CA ARG A 43 -28.40 7.02 -14.58
C ARG A 43 -28.15 5.54 -14.29
N ARG A 44 -27.23 5.22 -13.37
CA ARG A 44 -26.88 3.86 -12.97
C ARG A 44 -27.01 3.68 -11.44
N PRO A 45 -28.23 3.63 -10.87
CA PRO A 45 -28.44 3.64 -9.42
C PRO A 45 -27.83 2.44 -8.70
N ASP A 46 -27.86 1.26 -9.32
CA ASP A 46 -27.25 0.04 -8.80
C ASP A 46 -25.72 0.12 -8.72
N LEU A 47 -25.07 0.61 -9.77
CA LEU A 47 -23.63 0.84 -9.80
C LEU A 47 -23.20 1.86 -8.73
N VAL A 48 -23.91 2.99 -8.63
CA VAL A 48 -23.62 4.04 -7.64
C VAL A 48 -23.81 3.51 -6.22
N ARG A 49 -24.90 2.80 -5.95
CA ARG A 49 -25.12 2.11 -4.67
C ARG A 49 -23.97 1.17 -4.34
N ASP A 50 -23.67 0.25 -5.24
CA ASP A 50 -22.71 -0.81 -4.98
C ASP A 50 -21.30 -0.24 -4.81
N GLY A 51 -20.92 0.77 -5.59
CA GLY A 51 -19.67 1.51 -5.46
C GLY A 51 -19.53 2.22 -4.10
N LEU A 52 -20.55 2.98 -3.70
CA LEU A 52 -20.55 3.71 -2.42
C LEU A 52 -20.55 2.76 -1.22
N LEU A 53 -21.25 1.63 -1.30
CA LEU A 53 -21.20 0.60 -0.25
C LEU A 53 -19.81 -0.03 -0.14
N VAL A 54 -19.14 -0.32 -1.26
CA VAL A 54 -17.75 -0.81 -1.24
C VAL A 54 -16.80 0.21 -0.60
N LEU A 55 -16.93 1.50 -0.89
CA LEU A 55 -16.14 2.54 -0.22
C LEU A 55 -16.41 2.57 1.30
N GLY A 56 -17.66 2.43 1.71
CA GLY A 56 -18.02 2.29 3.13
C GLY A 56 -17.36 1.09 3.81
N GLU A 57 -17.35 -0.07 3.15
CA GLU A 57 -16.68 -1.28 3.64
C GLU A 57 -15.15 -1.07 3.75
N VAL A 58 -14.52 -0.39 2.79
CA VAL A 58 -13.08 -0.02 2.86
C VAL A 58 -12.81 0.94 4.02
N LEU A 59 -13.60 2.00 4.18
CA LEU A 59 -13.45 2.99 5.25
C LEU A 59 -13.51 2.35 6.64
N MET A 60 -14.46 1.42 6.83
CA MET A 60 -14.65 0.71 8.11
C MET A 60 -13.65 -0.44 8.33
N SER A 61 -12.97 -0.89 7.28
CA SER A 61 -12.06 -2.03 7.36
C SER A 61 -10.87 -1.78 8.29
N ASP A 62 -10.61 -2.75 9.16
CA ASP A 62 -9.49 -2.75 10.08
C ASP A 62 -9.06 -4.21 10.32
N LEU A 63 -7.91 -4.61 9.77
CA LEU A 63 -7.36 -5.96 9.94
C LEU A 63 -6.50 -6.10 11.20
N ARG A 64 -6.36 -5.04 12.00
CA ARG A 64 -5.69 -5.15 13.30
C ARG A 64 -6.53 -6.01 14.22
N ARG A 65 -5.88 -6.77 15.11
CA ARG A 65 -6.58 -7.61 16.07
C ARG A 65 -7.43 -6.72 16.98
N GLN A 66 -8.74 -6.73 16.77
CA GLN A 66 -9.72 -6.23 17.72
C GLN A 66 -10.05 -7.38 18.68
N ALA A 67 -9.85 -7.16 19.98
CA ALA A 67 -10.32 -8.13 20.97
C ALA A 67 -11.83 -8.01 21.07
N ASN A 68 -12.54 -9.11 20.86
CA ASN A 68 -14.00 -9.13 20.82
C ASN A 68 -14.61 -8.81 22.19
N ASP A 69 -13.93 -9.21 23.26
CA ASP A 69 -14.31 -8.91 24.63
C ASP A 69 -13.07 -8.90 25.55
N ARG A 70 -13.33 -8.64 26.84
CA ARG A 70 -12.31 -8.62 27.88
C ARG A 70 -11.65 -10.00 28.08
N ALA A 71 -12.38 -11.10 27.90
CA ALA A 71 -11.88 -12.46 28.10
C ALA A 71 -10.95 -12.91 26.95
N ASP A 72 -11.26 -12.57 25.70
CA ASP A 72 -10.42 -12.83 24.52
C ASP A 72 -9.14 -11.97 24.53
N TYR A 73 -9.23 -10.73 25.05
CA TYR A 73 -8.03 -9.92 25.30
C TYR A 73 -7.14 -10.55 26.38
N LEU A 74 -7.74 -11.03 27.48
CA LEU A 74 -7.02 -11.72 28.56
C LEU A 74 -6.39 -13.03 28.09
N ALA A 75 -7.12 -13.85 27.32
CA ALA A 75 -6.61 -15.07 26.72
C ALA A 75 -5.43 -14.79 25.76
N TYR A 76 -5.51 -13.69 25.00
CA TYR A 76 -4.39 -13.23 24.17
C TYR A 76 -3.16 -12.80 25.00
N LEU A 77 -3.36 -12.05 26.08
CA LEU A 77 -2.27 -11.62 26.97
C LEU A 77 -1.62 -12.79 27.72
N LEU A 78 -2.43 -13.76 28.15
CA LEU A 78 -1.97 -15.01 28.78
C LEU A 78 -1.18 -15.86 27.78
N ARG A 79 -1.66 -16.01 26.54
CA ARG A 79 -0.92 -16.67 25.44
C ARG A 79 0.41 -15.97 25.10
N LYS A 80 0.55 -14.66 25.37
CA LYS A 80 1.81 -13.91 25.22
C LYS A 80 2.72 -13.96 26.46
N GLY A 81 2.45 -14.86 27.41
CA GLY A 81 3.33 -15.19 28.54
C GLY A 81 3.32 -14.18 29.69
N LYS A 82 2.29 -13.33 29.81
CA LYS A 82 2.14 -12.47 30.99
C LYS A 82 1.49 -13.27 32.12
N ARG A 83 2.25 -13.60 33.18
CA ARG A 83 1.64 -13.96 34.48
C ARG A 83 1.01 -12.69 35.06
N ALA A 84 -0.19 -12.80 35.63
CA ALA A 84 -0.93 -11.68 36.18
C ALA A 84 -0.19 -11.10 37.41
N THR A 85 0.67 -10.11 37.18
CA THR A 85 1.29 -9.27 38.21
C THR A 85 0.58 -7.93 38.30
N GLN A 86 0.77 -7.19 39.39
CA GLN A 86 0.21 -5.84 39.60
C GLN A 86 0.47 -4.89 38.42
N ALA A 87 1.59 -5.04 37.72
CA ALA A 87 1.92 -4.28 36.50
C ALA A 87 0.96 -4.56 35.32
N VAL A 88 0.37 -5.76 35.22
CA VAL A 88 -0.65 -6.08 34.22
C VAL A 88 -1.97 -5.38 34.56
N TRP A 89 -2.29 -5.25 35.85
CA TRP A 89 -3.48 -4.55 36.33
C TRP A 89 -3.37 -3.02 36.16
N GLU A 90 -2.20 -2.46 36.43
CA GLU A 90 -1.87 -1.05 36.11
C GLU A 90 -1.94 -0.77 34.61
N ALA A 91 -1.35 -1.65 33.79
CA ALA A 91 -1.45 -1.55 32.32
C ALA A 91 -2.90 -1.69 31.82
N GLN A 92 -3.73 -2.48 32.51
CA GLN A 92 -5.15 -2.60 32.25
C GLN A 92 -5.90 -1.32 32.59
N LYS A 93 -5.61 -0.69 33.74
CA LYS A 93 -6.22 0.59 34.14
C LYS A 93 -5.83 1.69 33.15
N ALA A 94 -4.57 1.72 32.72
CA ALA A 94 -4.09 2.63 31.68
C ALA A 94 -4.73 2.36 30.31
N PHE A 95 -4.88 1.10 29.88
CA PHE A 95 -5.53 0.76 28.60
C PHE A 95 -7.02 1.09 28.60
N LEU A 96 -7.73 0.81 29.70
CA LEU A 96 -9.16 1.12 29.82
C LEU A 96 -9.40 2.62 29.97
N ALA A 97 -8.55 3.34 30.71
CA ALA A 97 -8.58 4.81 30.75
C ALA A 97 -8.29 5.41 29.37
N ALA A 98 -7.35 4.85 28.60
CA ALA A 98 -7.05 5.29 27.23
C ALA A 98 -8.15 4.90 26.22
N LYS A 99 -8.93 3.85 26.46
CA LYS A 99 -9.99 3.38 25.54
C LYS A 99 -11.37 3.94 25.88
N TYR A 100 -11.64 4.27 27.13
CA TYR A 100 -12.98 4.62 27.65
C TYR A 100 -12.99 5.85 28.57
N GLY A 101 -11.86 6.55 28.78
CA GLY A 101 -11.82 7.78 29.57
C GLY A 101 -12.51 8.94 28.85
N GLU A 102 -13.33 9.70 29.59
CA GLU A 102 -14.21 10.79 29.11
C GLU A 102 -13.49 11.92 28.33
N ALA A 103 -12.15 12.01 28.43
CA ALA A 103 -11.35 13.04 27.77
C ALA A 103 -10.46 12.54 26.61
N THR A 104 -10.58 11.28 26.19
CA THR A 104 -9.76 10.80 25.06
C THR A 104 -10.42 11.21 23.75
N GLN A 105 -10.07 12.40 23.24
CA GLN A 105 -10.31 12.75 21.84
C GLN A 105 -9.62 11.70 20.96
N GLN A 106 -10.38 10.68 20.58
CA GLN A 106 -9.86 9.46 19.97
C GLN A 106 -9.34 9.79 18.57
N GLU A 107 -8.09 9.41 18.29
CA GLU A 107 -7.55 9.47 16.93
C GLU A 107 -8.49 8.71 15.99
N ALA A 108 -8.88 9.34 14.88
CA ALA A 108 -9.75 8.73 13.87
C ALA A 108 -9.18 8.96 12.47
N PRO A 109 -9.53 8.11 11.48
CA PRO A 109 -9.28 8.40 10.08
C PRO A 109 -9.98 9.70 9.67
N LEU A 110 -9.51 10.29 8.58
CA LEU A 110 -10.22 11.37 7.92
C LEU A 110 -11.52 10.82 7.30
N ASP A 111 -12.59 11.61 7.34
CA ASP A 111 -13.83 11.29 6.64
C ASP A 111 -13.60 11.24 5.12
N PRO A 112 -14.41 10.45 4.38
CA PRO A 112 -14.30 10.34 2.92
C PRO A 112 -14.19 11.69 2.23
N LEU A 113 -13.29 11.79 1.26
CA LEU A 113 -13.21 12.96 0.41
C LEU A 113 -14.25 12.85 -0.70
N PHE A 114 -14.88 13.97 -0.99
CA PHE A 114 -15.86 14.13 -2.04
C PHE A 114 -15.43 15.30 -2.91
N SER A 115 -15.06 15.00 -4.15
CA SER A 115 -14.63 15.99 -5.14
C SER A 115 -15.59 15.99 -6.32
N VAL A 116 -15.88 17.18 -6.83
CA VAL A 116 -16.72 17.37 -8.01
C VAL A 116 -15.91 18.18 -9.02
N GLY A 117 -15.85 17.68 -10.25
CA GLY A 117 -15.23 18.34 -11.39
C GLY A 117 -16.12 18.25 -12.63
N GLU A 118 -15.63 18.80 -13.74
CA GLU A 118 -16.32 18.70 -15.04
C GLU A 118 -16.38 17.27 -15.57
N ASP A 119 -15.38 16.46 -15.24
CA ASP A 119 -15.20 15.08 -15.69
C ASP A 119 -15.99 14.06 -14.83
N GLY A 120 -16.28 14.39 -13.58
CA GLY A 120 -17.01 13.47 -12.71
C GLY A 120 -17.10 13.85 -11.24
N ILE A 121 -17.62 12.89 -10.46
CA ILE A 121 -17.59 12.90 -9.00
C ILE A 121 -16.56 11.88 -8.55
N ASP A 122 -15.65 12.29 -7.68
CA ASP A 122 -14.64 11.44 -7.07
C ASP A 122 -14.87 11.28 -5.58
N ILE A 123 -14.81 10.03 -5.11
CA ILE A 123 -14.98 9.71 -3.70
C ILE A 123 -13.85 8.82 -3.25
N GLU A 124 -13.06 9.31 -2.28
CA GLU A 124 -11.85 8.65 -1.81
C GLU A 124 -11.96 8.29 -0.33
N VAL A 125 -11.50 7.09 0.01
CA VAL A 125 -11.44 6.59 1.37
C VAL A 125 -10.13 5.88 1.64
N PHE A 126 -9.72 5.85 2.90
CA PHE A 126 -8.57 5.07 3.33
C PHE A 126 -8.88 4.37 4.65
N SER A 127 -8.47 3.10 4.73
CA SER A 127 -8.80 2.21 5.84
C SER A 127 -8.19 2.67 7.16
N ARG A 128 -8.82 2.29 8.28
CA ARG A 128 -8.37 2.59 9.65
C ARG A 128 -6.99 2.05 10.00
N ASP A 129 -6.59 0.96 9.35
CA ASP A 129 -5.31 0.29 9.56
C ASP A 129 -4.23 0.69 8.55
N GLU A 130 -4.43 1.80 7.82
CA GLU A 130 -3.43 2.38 6.93
C GLU A 130 -3.00 1.44 5.78
N SER A 131 -3.83 0.43 5.44
CA SER A 131 -3.45 -0.65 4.52
C SER A 131 -4.18 -0.65 3.17
N THR A 132 -5.26 0.12 3.02
CA THR A 132 -6.09 0.10 1.82
C THR A 132 -6.70 1.44 1.50
N TYR A 133 -6.45 1.89 0.28
CA TYR A 133 -7.06 3.06 -0.32
C TYR A 133 -8.07 2.63 -1.37
N ALA A 134 -9.18 3.36 -1.47
CA ALA A 134 -10.12 3.21 -2.57
C ALA A 134 -10.57 4.56 -3.09
N ARG A 135 -10.71 4.66 -4.42
CA ARG A 135 -11.33 5.79 -5.12
C ARG A 135 -12.41 5.27 -6.05
N LEU A 136 -13.61 5.83 -5.95
CA LEU A 136 -14.67 5.67 -6.94
C LEU A 136 -14.75 6.96 -7.76
N HIS A 137 -14.62 6.84 -9.07
CA HIS A 137 -14.85 7.93 -10.01
C HIS A 137 -16.14 7.65 -10.79
N LEU A 138 -17.15 8.49 -10.61
CA LEU A 138 -18.40 8.46 -11.35
C LEU A 138 -18.26 9.42 -12.54
N LYS A 139 -18.32 8.89 -13.77
CA LYS A 139 -18.11 9.72 -14.97
C LYS A 139 -19.34 10.58 -15.24
N ALA A 140 -19.14 11.88 -15.41
CA ALA A 140 -20.21 12.81 -15.78
C ALA A 140 -20.86 12.39 -17.12
N GLY A 141 -22.19 12.50 -17.22
CA GLY A 141 -22.97 12.09 -18.40
C GLY A 141 -23.18 10.58 -18.56
N HIS A 142 -22.41 9.74 -17.88
CA HIS A 142 -22.56 8.27 -17.93
C HIS A 142 -23.19 7.71 -16.66
N ALA A 143 -22.56 7.93 -15.50
CA ALA A 143 -23.10 7.48 -14.21
C ALA A 143 -24.27 8.35 -13.74
N TYR A 144 -24.23 9.63 -14.07
CA TYR A 144 -25.22 10.64 -13.68
C TYR A 144 -25.33 11.74 -14.73
N GLN A 145 -26.41 12.51 -14.68
CA GLN A 145 -26.59 13.76 -15.41
C GLN A 145 -26.66 14.90 -14.38
N ALA A 146 -25.71 15.83 -14.42
CA ALA A 146 -25.75 17.00 -13.55
C ALA A 146 -26.85 17.96 -14.02
N GLU A 147 -27.66 18.46 -13.08
CA GLU A 147 -28.47 19.65 -13.26
C GLU A 147 -27.65 20.90 -12.96
N HIS A 148 -26.92 20.86 -11.84
CA HIS A 148 -26.03 21.92 -11.38
C HIS A 148 -24.88 21.32 -10.57
N PHE A 149 -23.69 21.92 -10.66
CA PHE A 149 -22.59 21.63 -9.75
C PHE A 149 -21.67 22.84 -9.57
N ALA A 150 -20.95 22.86 -8.45
CA ALA A 150 -19.83 23.73 -8.15
C ALA A 150 -18.59 22.88 -7.90
N ALA A 151 -17.54 23.08 -8.71
CA ALA A 151 -16.33 22.27 -8.66
C ALA A 151 -15.52 22.54 -7.39
N GLY A 152 -14.96 21.48 -6.81
CA GLY A 152 -14.11 21.58 -5.63
C GLY A 152 -13.94 20.26 -4.90
N THR A 153 -13.40 20.32 -3.68
CA THR A 153 -13.21 19.15 -2.82
C THR A 153 -13.67 19.47 -1.39
N THR A 154 -14.42 18.55 -0.80
CA THR A 154 -14.94 18.60 0.58
C THR A 154 -14.90 17.20 1.23
N HIS A 155 -15.40 17.07 2.45
CA HIS A 155 -15.59 15.78 3.12
C HIS A 155 -17.07 15.39 3.16
N LEU A 156 -17.32 14.09 3.19
CA LEU A 156 -18.65 13.48 3.28
C LEU A 156 -18.80 12.75 4.63
N SER A 157 -19.87 13.06 5.37
CA SER A 157 -20.18 12.33 6.60
C SER A 157 -20.73 10.93 6.32
N PHE A 158 -19.87 9.91 6.35
CA PHE A 158 -20.27 8.53 6.08
C PHE A 158 -20.79 7.83 7.34
N THR A 159 -22.05 8.11 7.68
CA THR A 159 -22.71 7.58 8.88
C THR A 159 -23.45 6.25 8.63
N PRO A 160 -23.82 5.49 9.67
CA PRO A 160 -24.69 4.32 9.52
C PRO A 160 -26.01 4.64 8.80
N ALA A 161 -26.61 5.80 9.07
CA ALA A 161 -27.83 6.27 8.40
C ALA A 161 -27.61 6.46 6.90
N LEU A 162 -26.50 7.10 6.48
CA LEU A 162 -26.16 7.21 5.06
C LEU A 162 -25.98 5.84 4.42
N ARG A 163 -25.32 4.90 5.10
CA ARG A 163 -25.13 3.54 4.58
C ARG A 163 -26.45 2.80 4.38
N GLU A 164 -27.42 2.97 5.29
CA GLU A 164 -28.77 2.42 5.15
C GLU A 164 -29.52 3.07 3.98
N ALA A 165 -29.41 4.40 3.84
CA ALA A 165 -29.94 5.11 2.68
C ALA A 165 -29.28 4.65 1.36
N LEU A 166 -28.00 4.33 1.34
CA LEU A 166 -27.39 3.73 0.14
C LEU A 166 -27.97 2.35 -0.16
N ALA A 167 -28.09 1.49 0.84
CA ALA A 167 -28.66 0.14 0.68
C ALA A 167 -30.14 0.17 0.23
N GLY A 168 -30.87 1.26 0.48
CA GLY A 168 -32.23 1.50 0.03
C GLY A 168 -32.39 1.74 -1.48
N ILE A 169 -31.32 2.09 -2.19
CA ILE A 169 -31.37 2.40 -3.63
C ILE A 169 -31.80 1.15 -4.44
N ARG A 170 -32.71 1.35 -5.39
CA ARG A 170 -33.25 0.33 -6.30
C ARG A 170 -33.09 0.76 -7.75
N SER A 171 -32.77 -0.16 -8.65
CA SER A 171 -32.54 0.14 -10.07
C SER A 171 -33.78 0.65 -10.82
N HIS A 172 -34.98 0.29 -10.35
CA HIS A 172 -36.25 0.69 -10.98
C HIS A 172 -36.79 2.03 -10.47
N ARG A 173 -36.21 2.58 -9.40
CA ARG A 173 -36.64 3.85 -8.80
C ARG A 173 -35.69 4.95 -9.26
N PRO A 174 -36.17 6.02 -9.91
CA PRO A 174 -35.32 7.16 -10.27
C PRO A 174 -34.62 7.70 -9.02
N THR A 175 -33.33 8.00 -9.10
CA THR A 175 -32.55 8.48 -7.96
C THR A 175 -31.94 9.84 -8.29
N THR A 176 -32.17 10.83 -7.44
CA THR A 176 -31.49 12.13 -7.49
C THR A 176 -30.48 12.19 -6.37
N LEU A 177 -29.22 12.50 -6.70
CA LEU A 177 -28.17 12.78 -5.74
C LEU A 177 -28.11 14.28 -5.50
N HIS A 178 -28.11 14.66 -4.24
CA HIS A 178 -27.94 16.05 -3.81
C HIS A 178 -26.84 16.11 -2.77
N GLY A 179 -25.80 16.89 -3.03
CA GLY A 179 -24.71 17.15 -2.09
C GLY A 179 -24.47 18.63 -2.02
N TYR A 180 -24.57 19.22 -0.84
CA TYR A 180 -24.31 20.63 -0.62
C TYR A 180 -23.76 20.83 0.80
N PRO A 181 -22.89 21.82 1.02
CA PRO A 181 -22.30 22.06 2.33
C PRO A 181 -23.34 22.74 3.23
N SER A 182 -23.33 22.41 4.53
CA SER A 182 -24.19 23.09 5.50
C SER A 182 -23.40 23.65 6.67
N ALA A 183 -23.40 24.98 6.80
CA ALA A 183 -22.78 25.66 7.93
C ALA A 183 -23.61 25.58 9.23
N ALA A 184 -24.84 25.06 9.15
CA ALA A 184 -25.76 24.94 10.28
C ALA A 184 -25.48 23.71 11.19
N GLY A 185 -24.57 22.82 10.77
CA GLY A 185 -24.18 21.65 11.53
C GLY A 185 -23.20 21.97 12.67
N ASP A 186 -23.24 21.16 13.73
CA ASP A 186 -22.31 21.28 14.85
C ASP A 186 -20.86 21.04 14.41
N ALA A 187 -19.96 21.89 14.89
CA ALA A 187 -18.54 21.74 14.63
C ALA A 187 -17.96 20.56 15.44
N LYS A 188 -17.38 19.60 14.73
CA LYS A 188 -16.72 18.44 15.32
C LYS A 188 -15.23 18.45 14.98
N THR A 189 -14.39 18.50 16.01
CA THR A 189 -12.94 18.37 15.87
C THR A 189 -12.55 16.90 15.86
N VAL A 190 -11.85 16.47 14.82
CA VAL A 190 -11.28 15.14 14.65
C VAL A 190 -9.76 15.24 14.68
N ARG A 191 -9.12 14.36 15.45
CA ARG A 191 -7.66 14.24 15.48
C ARG A 191 -7.23 13.15 14.52
N VAL A 192 -6.60 13.54 13.42
CA VAL A 192 -6.09 12.61 12.40
C VAL A 192 -4.60 12.40 12.60
N PRO A 193 -4.12 11.16 12.81
CA PRO A 193 -2.69 10.90 13.02
C PRO A 193 -1.85 11.28 11.79
N TYR A 194 -0.69 11.93 11.99
CA TYR A 194 0.21 12.22 10.86
C TYR A 194 0.69 10.93 10.17
N ARG A 195 0.86 9.81 10.89
CA ARG A 195 1.17 8.51 10.27
C ARG A 195 0.13 8.06 9.24
N TRP A 196 -1.15 8.36 9.49
CA TRP A 196 -2.25 7.99 8.60
C TRP A 196 -2.26 8.89 7.37
N LEU A 197 -2.10 10.21 7.58
CA LEU A 197 -1.98 11.20 6.49
C LEU A 197 -0.76 10.92 5.61
N ARG A 198 0.37 10.56 6.23
CA ARG A 198 1.60 10.12 5.57
C ARG A 198 1.33 8.92 4.67
N ALA A 199 0.74 7.85 5.22
CA ALA A 199 0.44 6.64 4.46
C ALA A 199 -0.52 6.90 3.29
N PHE A 200 -1.52 7.78 3.49
CA PHE A 200 -2.42 8.22 2.43
C PHE A 200 -1.64 8.85 1.27
N GLY A 201 -0.79 9.85 1.54
CA GLY A 201 0.04 10.50 0.52
C GLY A 201 1.04 9.54 -0.15
N GLN A 202 1.62 8.60 0.60
CA GLN A 202 2.55 7.60 0.06
C GLN A 202 1.89 6.68 -0.96
N VAL A 203 0.63 6.29 -0.74
CA VAL A 203 -0.11 5.47 -1.72
C VAL A 203 -0.32 6.25 -3.01
N GLN A 204 -0.63 7.55 -2.93
CA GLN A 204 -0.76 8.40 -4.11
C GLN A 204 0.57 8.55 -4.85
N ALA A 205 1.66 8.81 -4.14
CA ALA A 205 3.01 8.87 -4.71
C ALA A 205 3.41 7.55 -5.38
N ALA A 206 3.10 6.41 -4.75
CA ALA A 206 3.40 5.08 -5.29
C ALA A 206 2.68 4.82 -6.62
N SER A 207 1.48 5.38 -6.81
CA SER A 207 0.73 5.24 -8.07
C SER A 207 1.42 5.86 -9.29
N THR A 208 2.44 6.70 -9.09
CA THR A 208 3.25 7.32 -10.16
C THR A 208 4.51 6.50 -10.52
N LEU A 209 4.76 5.41 -9.80
CA LEU A 209 5.91 4.54 -10.06
C LEU A 209 5.66 3.68 -11.31
N PRO A 210 6.72 3.29 -12.04
CA PRO A 210 6.59 2.31 -13.11
C PRO A 210 5.94 1.04 -12.58
N ALA A 211 4.93 0.57 -13.30
CA ALA A 211 4.09 -0.56 -12.90
C ALA A 211 3.90 -1.52 -14.07
N GLU A 212 3.88 -2.81 -13.75
CA GLU A 212 3.55 -3.86 -14.69
C GLU A 212 2.04 -4.08 -14.69
N ARG A 213 1.41 -3.87 -15.85
CA ARG A 213 -0.06 -3.93 -15.99
C ARG A 213 -0.48 -5.32 -16.44
N VAL A 214 -1.32 -5.94 -15.63
CA VAL A 214 -1.95 -7.24 -15.90
C VAL A 214 -3.44 -7.03 -16.07
N ARG A 215 -3.97 -7.30 -17.26
CA ARG A 215 -5.40 -7.22 -17.53
C ARG A 215 -6.07 -8.56 -17.28
N LEU A 216 -7.06 -8.56 -16.39
CA LEU A 216 -7.85 -9.72 -16.00
C LEU A 216 -9.30 -9.54 -16.47
N ALA A 217 -9.95 -10.66 -16.78
CA ALA A 217 -11.40 -10.69 -16.93
C ALA A 217 -12.08 -10.70 -15.55
N PRO A 218 -13.33 -10.25 -15.43
CA PRO A 218 -14.08 -10.30 -14.18
C PRO A 218 -14.15 -11.71 -13.56
N VAL A 219 -14.24 -12.75 -14.41
CA VAL A 219 -14.25 -14.15 -13.98
C VAL A 219 -12.94 -14.60 -13.31
N ASP A 220 -11.80 -14.03 -13.71
CA ASP A 220 -10.50 -14.36 -13.12
C ASP A 220 -10.45 -13.85 -11.66
N LEU A 221 -10.88 -12.61 -11.44
CA LEU A 221 -10.99 -12.05 -10.09
C LEU A 221 -12.04 -12.80 -9.27
N TYR A 222 -13.20 -13.14 -9.85
CA TYR A 222 -14.21 -13.98 -9.21
C TYR A 222 -13.61 -15.31 -8.71
N ASN A 223 -12.84 -16.02 -9.54
CA ASN A 223 -12.20 -17.29 -9.17
C ASN A 223 -11.19 -17.13 -8.02
N VAL A 224 -10.45 -16.02 -7.98
CA VAL A 224 -9.59 -15.65 -6.86
C VAL A 224 -10.44 -15.46 -5.59
N LEU A 225 -11.52 -14.66 -5.65
CA LEU A 225 -12.38 -14.41 -4.49
C LEU A 225 -13.07 -15.67 -3.98
N LEU A 226 -13.57 -16.50 -4.89
CA LEU A 226 -14.18 -17.79 -4.56
C LEU A 226 -13.18 -18.70 -3.84
N SER A 227 -11.95 -18.80 -4.36
CA SER A 227 -10.91 -19.62 -3.73
C SER A 227 -10.56 -19.12 -2.33
N LEU A 228 -10.46 -17.80 -2.13
CA LEU A 228 -10.21 -17.18 -0.83
C LEU A 228 -11.37 -17.36 0.16
N ARG A 229 -12.62 -17.42 -0.33
CA ARG A 229 -13.80 -17.72 0.48
C ARG A 229 -13.85 -19.18 0.92
N LEU A 230 -13.48 -20.10 0.03
CA LEU A 230 -13.53 -21.54 0.29
C LEU A 230 -12.35 -22.04 1.13
N ARG A 231 -11.22 -21.34 1.13
CA ARG A 231 -9.97 -21.80 1.77
C ARG A 231 -9.42 -20.74 2.72
N LYS A 232 -9.18 -21.13 3.98
CA LYS A 232 -8.51 -20.27 4.98
C LYS A 232 -7.05 -20.68 5.14
N ALA A 233 -6.13 -19.76 4.84
CA ALA A 233 -4.70 -20.04 4.94
C ALA A 233 -4.28 -20.23 6.41
N LYS A 234 -3.70 -21.39 6.72
CA LYS A 234 -3.19 -21.72 8.07
C LYS A 234 -1.71 -21.36 8.22
N THR A 235 -0.94 -21.46 7.14
CA THR A 235 0.49 -21.19 7.08
C THR A 235 0.80 -20.00 6.18
N ALA A 236 2.02 -19.48 6.30
CA ALA A 236 2.61 -18.51 5.37
C ALA A 236 3.38 -19.26 4.26
N PRO A 237 3.63 -18.65 3.08
CA PRO A 237 3.21 -17.30 2.66
C PRO A 237 1.73 -17.23 2.24
N ARG A 238 1.10 -16.08 2.45
CA ARG A 238 -0.32 -15.78 2.16
C ARG A 238 -0.44 -14.75 1.04
N ALA A 239 0.40 -14.86 0.03
CA ALA A 239 0.41 -13.95 -1.10
C ALA A 239 -0.65 -14.31 -2.15
N LEU A 240 -0.88 -13.35 -3.05
CA LEU A 240 -1.32 -13.63 -4.41
C LEU A 240 -0.12 -13.37 -5.31
N ARG A 241 0.44 -14.45 -5.88
CA ARG A 241 1.66 -14.44 -6.70
C ARG A 241 1.28 -14.38 -8.17
N TYR A 242 1.79 -13.40 -8.89
CA TYR A 242 1.62 -13.25 -10.33
C TYR A 242 2.85 -13.82 -11.02
N GLU A 243 2.68 -14.87 -11.81
CA GLU A 243 3.70 -15.44 -12.69
C GLU A 243 3.44 -14.89 -14.10
N LEU A 244 4.34 -14.03 -14.58
CA LEU A 244 4.21 -13.32 -15.84
C LEU A 244 5.30 -13.77 -16.80
N VAL A 245 4.89 -14.36 -17.93
CA VAL A 245 5.80 -14.82 -18.99
C VAL A 245 5.42 -14.13 -20.30
N PRO A 246 6.36 -13.45 -20.97
CA PRO A 246 6.08 -12.75 -22.23
C PRO A 246 5.37 -13.65 -23.24
N GLY A 247 4.26 -13.16 -23.79
CA GLY A 247 3.47 -13.89 -24.79
C GLY A 247 2.60 -15.04 -24.25
N GLN A 248 2.58 -15.28 -22.92
CA GLN A 248 1.65 -16.22 -22.28
C GLN A 248 0.59 -15.49 -21.45
N ALA A 249 -0.54 -16.14 -21.23
CA ALA A 249 -1.56 -15.63 -20.31
C ALA A 249 -0.99 -15.49 -18.89
N PRO A 250 -1.21 -14.36 -18.20
CA PRO A 250 -0.83 -14.19 -16.80
C PRO A 250 -1.36 -15.33 -15.93
N ARG A 251 -0.57 -15.77 -14.96
CA ARG A 251 -1.01 -16.79 -14.00
C ARG A 251 -1.02 -16.23 -12.58
N LEU A 252 -2.14 -16.43 -11.90
CA LEU A 252 -2.35 -16.02 -10.51
C LEU A 252 -2.25 -17.26 -9.62
N VAL A 253 -1.30 -17.27 -8.70
CA VAL A 253 -1.06 -18.38 -7.77
C VAL A 253 -1.44 -17.97 -6.35
N LEU A 254 -2.38 -18.72 -5.78
CA LEU A 254 -2.87 -18.54 -4.42
C LEU A 254 -2.01 -19.34 -3.44
N GLU A 255 -1.11 -18.66 -2.75
CA GLU A 255 -0.27 -19.26 -1.69
C GLU A 255 -1.05 -19.41 -0.37
N PRO A 256 -0.77 -20.39 0.51
CA PRO A 256 0.28 -21.40 0.43
C PRO A 256 -0.15 -22.66 -0.35
N TRP A 257 -1.34 -22.67 -0.96
CA TRP A 257 -1.87 -23.88 -1.62
C TRP A 257 -1.25 -24.17 -2.98
N GLU A 258 -0.43 -23.25 -3.52
CA GLU A 258 0.15 -23.31 -4.87
C GLU A 258 -0.91 -23.51 -5.99
N GLN A 259 -2.16 -23.14 -5.70
CA GLN A 259 -3.29 -23.21 -6.62
C GLN A 259 -3.12 -22.13 -7.68
N ALA A 260 -2.82 -22.54 -8.91
CA ALA A 260 -2.70 -21.67 -10.06
C ALA A 260 -4.05 -21.48 -10.75
N LEU A 261 -4.35 -20.22 -11.09
CA LEU A 261 -5.45 -19.81 -11.95
C LEU A 261 -4.84 -19.12 -13.16
N ASN A 262 -5.09 -19.63 -14.36
CA ASN A 262 -4.69 -18.94 -15.58
C ASN A 262 -5.70 -17.82 -15.84
N ALA A 263 -5.21 -16.61 -16.09
CA ALA A 263 -6.05 -15.51 -16.51
C ALA A 263 -6.64 -15.82 -17.88
N SER A 264 -7.89 -15.41 -18.10
CA SER A 264 -8.58 -15.50 -19.38
C SER A 264 -8.37 -14.25 -20.25
N GLY A 265 -7.65 -13.25 -19.74
CA GLY A 265 -7.28 -12.02 -20.44
C GLY A 265 -6.18 -12.19 -21.49
N SER A 266 -5.75 -11.04 -22.03
CA SER A 266 -4.68 -10.99 -23.04
C SER A 266 -3.34 -11.51 -22.50
N PRO A 267 -2.49 -12.09 -23.37
CA PRO A 267 -1.12 -12.44 -22.99
C PRO A 267 -0.35 -11.27 -22.40
N TYR A 268 0.57 -11.56 -21.49
CA TYR A 268 1.41 -10.56 -20.85
C TYR A 268 2.36 -9.91 -21.89
N PRO A 269 2.32 -8.56 -22.06
CA PRO A 269 3.05 -7.87 -23.11
C PRO A 269 4.49 -7.48 -22.72
N GLY A 270 4.88 -7.66 -21.46
CA GLY A 270 6.21 -7.26 -21.00
C GLY A 270 7.33 -8.09 -21.64
N LYS A 271 8.56 -7.54 -21.62
CA LYS A 271 9.71 -8.11 -22.34
C LYS A 271 10.42 -9.23 -21.57
N LEU A 272 10.33 -9.22 -20.25
CA LEU A 272 11.04 -10.15 -19.37
C LEU A 272 10.05 -10.94 -18.52
N PRO A 273 10.32 -12.24 -18.28
CA PRO A 273 9.54 -13.01 -17.34
C PRO A 273 9.79 -12.52 -15.92
N GLN A 274 8.74 -12.45 -15.12
CA GLN A 274 8.82 -11.95 -13.75
C GLN A 274 7.80 -12.62 -12.83
N VAL A 275 8.13 -12.66 -11.55
CA VAL A 275 7.22 -13.08 -10.50
C VAL A 275 7.03 -11.93 -9.51
N VAL A 276 5.78 -11.57 -9.24
CA VAL A 276 5.44 -10.52 -8.26
C VAL A 276 4.49 -11.09 -7.21
N ARG A 277 4.85 -11.07 -5.92
CA ARG A 277 3.88 -11.31 -4.85
C ARG A 277 3.24 -10.03 -4.40
N THR A 278 1.92 -10.10 -4.25
CA THR A 278 1.12 -9.05 -3.62
C THR A 278 0.56 -9.56 -2.30
N TRP A 279 0.47 -8.64 -1.34
CA TRP A 279 -0.01 -8.90 0.02
C TRP A 279 -1.40 -8.29 0.24
N GLY A 280 -2.09 -8.74 1.30
CA GLY A 280 -3.41 -8.19 1.63
C GLY A 280 -4.56 -8.74 0.78
N ARG A 281 -4.36 -9.84 0.03
CA ARG A 281 -5.35 -10.44 -0.88
C ARG A 281 -6.75 -10.69 -0.28
N GLN A 282 -6.87 -10.84 1.04
CA GLN A 282 -8.17 -10.96 1.71
C GLN A 282 -9.07 -9.74 1.46
N ARG A 283 -8.48 -8.55 1.31
CA ARG A 283 -9.19 -7.30 1.05
C ARG A 283 -9.75 -7.21 -0.36
N LEU A 284 -9.33 -8.08 -1.28
CA LEU A 284 -9.96 -8.18 -2.60
C LEU A 284 -11.43 -8.62 -2.50
N SER A 285 -11.83 -9.25 -1.40
CA SER A 285 -13.25 -9.58 -1.15
C SER A 285 -14.17 -8.37 -1.13
N LEU A 286 -13.64 -7.18 -0.80
CA LEU A 286 -14.37 -5.90 -0.86
C LEU A 286 -14.86 -5.57 -2.27
N LEU A 287 -14.19 -6.08 -3.31
CA LEU A 287 -14.56 -5.85 -4.71
C LEU A 287 -15.70 -6.75 -5.19
N GLY A 288 -16.09 -7.77 -4.41
CA GLY A 288 -17.04 -8.80 -4.85
C GLY A 288 -18.39 -8.24 -5.31
N ARG A 289 -18.86 -7.16 -4.68
CA ARG A 289 -20.12 -6.49 -5.03
C ARG A 289 -20.08 -5.81 -6.41
N LEU A 290 -18.90 -5.43 -6.89
CA LEU A 290 -18.73 -4.70 -8.15
C LEU A 290 -18.48 -5.61 -9.35
N LEU A 291 -18.19 -6.89 -9.13
CA LEU A 291 -17.95 -7.85 -10.21
C LEU A 291 -19.06 -7.89 -11.27
N PRO A 292 -20.37 -7.84 -10.93
CA PRO A 292 -21.44 -7.82 -11.93
C PRO A 292 -21.41 -6.59 -12.86
N HIS A 293 -20.84 -5.48 -12.38
CA HIS A 293 -20.71 -4.23 -13.14
C HIS A 293 -19.37 -4.11 -13.88
N THR A 294 -18.44 -5.03 -13.62
CA THR A 294 -17.06 -4.92 -14.09
C THR A 294 -16.92 -5.44 -15.50
N ARG A 295 -16.36 -4.63 -16.39
CA ARG A 295 -15.98 -5.03 -17.76
C ARG A 295 -14.58 -5.64 -17.79
N ALA A 296 -13.64 -5.06 -17.06
CA ALA A 296 -12.27 -5.53 -16.96
C ALA A 296 -11.64 -5.10 -15.63
N VAL A 297 -10.60 -5.82 -15.22
CA VAL A 297 -9.79 -5.48 -14.05
C VAL A 297 -8.36 -5.30 -14.51
N ASP A 298 -7.82 -4.10 -14.35
CA ASP A 298 -6.40 -3.83 -14.55
C ASP A 298 -5.67 -3.86 -13.22
N VAL A 299 -4.70 -4.77 -13.10
CA VAL A 299 -3.85 -4.89 -11.92
C VAL A 299 -2.49 -4.27 -12.23
N TYR A 300 -2.12 -3.25 -11.46
CA TYR A 300 -0.83 -2.59 -11.55
C TYR A 300 0.09 -3.10 -10.45
N LEU A 301 1.18 -3.74 -10.86
CA LEU A 301 2.15 -4.40 -10.00
C LEU A 301 3.45 -3.58 -9.97
N LEU A 302 3.75 -2.96 -8.82
CA LEU A 302 4.94 -2.14 -8.65
C LEU A 302 6.21 -2.94 -8.32
N GLY A 303 6.06 -4.20 -7.96
CA GLY A 303 7.13 -5.08 -7.48
C GLY A 303 6.90 -5.55 -6.04
N ALA A 304 7.78 -6.39 -5.52
CA ALA A 304 7.61 -6.94 -4.17
C ALA A 304 7.70 -5.88 -3.08
N GLY A 305 6.80 -6.02 -2.10
CA GLY A 305 6.73 -5.14 -0.93
C GLY A 305 6.20 -3.74 -1.23
N LEU A 306 5.94 -3.40 -2.50
CA LEU A 306 5.29 -2.17 -2.91
C LEU A 306 3.77 -2.35 -3.05
N PRO A 307 3.00 -1.25 -3.09
CA PRO A 307 1.56 -1.33 -3.31
C PRO A 307 1.18 -2.03 -4.62
N ALA A 308 0.02 -2.68 -4.62
CA ALA A 308 -0.64 -3.16 -5.84
C ALA A 308 -1.97 -2.45 -6.01
N PHE A 309 -2.28 -2.01 -7.23
CA PHE A 309 -3.53 -1.32 -7.55
C PHE A 309 -4.41 -2.21 -8.41
N TYR A 310 -5.70 -2.27 -8.08
CA TYR A 310 -6.73 -2.98 -8.81
C TYR A 310 -7.71 -1.93 -9.32
N VAL A 311 -7.74 -1.70 -10.62
CA VAL A 311 -8.63 -0.75 -11.29
C VAL A 311 -9.74 -1.54 -11.97
N LEU A 312 -10.97 -1.37 -11.50
CA LEU A 312 -12.16 -1.93 -12.11
C LEU A 312 -12.70 -0.92 -13.12
N ASP A 313 -12.75 -1.32 -14.39
CA ASP A 313 -13.50 -0.60 -15.41
C ASP A 313 -14.98 -1.00 -15.29
N LEU A 314 -15.81 -0.05 -14.83
CA LEU A 314 -17.24 -0.23 -14.61
C LEU A 314 -18.05 0.48 -15.70
N GLU A 315 -17.42 0.79 -16.85
CA GLU A 315 -17.97 1.54 -17.98
C GLU A 315 -18.37 2.98 -17.64
N SER A 316 -19.43 3.16 -16.86
CA SER A 316 -19.97 4.44 -16.39
C SER A 316 -19.21 5.01 -15.18
N ALA A 317 -18.39 4.18 -14.54
CA ALA A 317 -17.53 4.56 -13.43
C ALA A 317 -16.19 3.82 -13.53
N SER A 318 -15.24 4.19 -12.68
CA SER A 318 -14.07 3.36 -12.38
C SER A 318 -13.88 3.28 -10.87
N LEU A 319 -13.38 2.14 -10.38
CA LEU A 319 -12.97 2.00 -8.99
C LEU A 319 -11.52 1.55 -8.91
N THR A 320 -10.69 2.33 -8.23
CA THR A 320 -9.30 2.01 -7.95
C THR A 320 -9.19 1.58 -6.49
N LEU A 321 -8.71 0.35 -6.24
CA LEU A 321 -8.37 -0.16 -4.92
C LEU A 321 -6.85 -0.35 -4.84
N ALA A 322 -6.17 0.34 -3.93
CA ALA A 322 -4.75 0.12 -3.67
C ALA A 322 -4.57 -0.69 -2.38
N LEU A 323 -3.86 -1.81 -2.48
CA LEU A 323 -3.38 -2.57 -1.34
C LEU A 323 -1.95 -2.14 -1.09
N SER A 324 -1.70 -1.50 0.04
CA SER A 324 -0.45 -0.79 0.27
C SER A 324 0.79 -1.72 0.33
N GLY A 325 0.60 -3.05 0.41
CA GLY A 325 1.69 -4.03 0.55
C GLY A 325 2.34 -4.02 1.95
N TRP A 326 2.16 -2.93 2.69
CA TRP A 326 2.57 -2.74 4.07
C TRP A 326 1.42 -3.19 4.99
N THR A 327 1.56 -4.36 5.60
CA THR A 327 0.72 -4.69 6.75
C THR A 327 1.26 -3.95 7.99
N ASP A 328 0.43 -3.73 9.01
CA ASP A 328 0.87 -3.13 10.28
C ASP A 328 2.02 -3.92 10.96
N SER A 329 2.20 -5.19 10.54
CA SER A 329 3.31 -6.09 10.89
C SER A 329 4.53 -6.03 9.97
N GLY A 330 4.40 -5.46 8.77
CA GLY A 330 5.43 -5.36 7.75
C GLY A 330 6.03 -3.97 7.74
N TRP A 331 7.23 -3.82 8.30
CA TRP A 331 8.02 -2.59 8.32
C TRP A 331 8.55 -2.20 6.92
N ALA A 332 7.81 -2.51 5.88
CA ALA A 332 8.20 -2.28 4.51
C ALA A 332 7.96 -0.80 4.12
N GLY A 333 6.98 -0.10 4.71
CA GLY A 333 6.48 1.26 4.36
C GLY A 333 7.45 2.44 4.43
N ILE A 334 8.73 2.16 4.69
CA ILE A 334 9.70 3.13 5.17
C ILE A 334 10.41 3.85 4.01
N ALA A 335 10.32 3.34 2.78
CA ALA A 335 11.18 3.79 1.68
C ALA A 335 10.64 4.94 0.79
N THR A 336 9.33 5.25 0.79
CA THR A 336 8.81 6.23 -0.18
C THR A 336 9.27 7.67 0.11
N PHE A 337 9.44 8.04 1.39
CA PHE A 337 9.96 9.37 1.76
C PHE A 337 11.47 9.52 1.54
N ASP A 338 12.22 8.41 1.48
CA ASP A 338 13.66 8.45 1.17
C ASP A 338 13.94 8.92 -0.27
N LEU A 339 12.93 8.88 -1.15
CA LEU A 339 13.01 9.39 -2.53
C LEU A 339 12.86 10.92 -2.62
N LEU A 340 12.46 11.59 -1.54
CA LEU A 340 12.40 13.05 -1.48
C LEU A 340 13.77 13.58 -1.04
N ALA A 341 14.49 14.21 -1.97
CA ALA A 341 15.51 15.17 -1.58
C ALA A 341 14.80 16.43 -1.01
N PRO A 342 15.35 17.08 0.03
CA PRO A 342 14.85 18.39 0.45
C PRO A 342 14.96 19.36 -0.73
N GLY A 343 13.82 19.92 -1.13
CA GLY A 343 13.74 20.91 -2.21
C GLY A 343 14.21 22.29 -1.76
N GLY A 344 14.76 23.06 -2.69
CA GLY A 344 15.13 24.47 -2.49
C GLY A 344 13.96 25.42 -2.74
N SER A 345 14.19 26.74 -2.61
CA SER A 345 13.16 27.77 -2.85
C SER A 345 12.63 27.80 -4.29
N GLU A 346 13.45 27.39 -5.27
CA GLU A 346 13.04 27.27 -6.68
C GLU A 346 11.97 26.17 -6.88
N ASP A 347 12.02 25.11 -6.08
CA ASP A 347 11.07 24.00 -6.15
C ASP A 347 9.67 24.41 -5.69
N GLU A 348 9.58 25.32 -4.71
CA GLU A 348 8.29 25.84 -4.23
C GLU A 348 7.58 26.70 -5.28
N VAL A 349 8.32 27.51 -6.04
CA VAL A 349 7.76 28.35 -7.11
C VAL A 349 7.23 27.45 -8.23
N LEU A 350 7.98 26.41 -8.61
CA LEU A 350 7.53 25.44 -9.60
C LEU A 350 6.30 24.67 -9.12
N ALA A 351 6.28 24.22 -7.86
CA ALA A 351 5.14 23.52 -7.28
C ALA A 351 3.86 24.37 -7.35
N LYS A 352 3.93 25.66 -7.02
CA LYS A 352 2.78 26.59 -7.15
C LYS A 352 2.30 26.72 -8.61
N ARG A 353 3.21 26.77 -9.58
CA ARG A 353 2.86 26.81 -11.01
C ARG A 353 2.18 25.51 -11.46
N VAL A 354 2.67 24.35 -11.02
CA VAL A 354 2.06 23.04 -11.30
C VAL A 354 0.64 22.99 -10.73
N VAL A 355 0.47 23.34 -9.45
CA VAL A 355 -0.85 23.35 -8.79
C VAL A 355 -1.81 24.29 -9.52
N LYS A 356 -1.36 25.49 -9.94
CA LYS A 356 -2.19 26.42 -10.71
C LYS A 356 -2.75 25.78 -11.99
N GLN A 357 -1.92 25.07 -12.75
CA GLN A 357 -2.38 24.39 -13.97
C GLN A 357 -3.40 23.29 -13.66
N LEU A 358 -3.21 22.57 -12.55
CA LEU A 358 -4.09 21.46 -12.14
C LEU A 358 -5.40 21.91 -11.49
N ILE A 359 -5.47 23.15 -10.99
CA ILE A 359 -6.73 23.79 -10.56
C ILE A 359 -7.64 24.04 -11.76
N GLU A 360 -7.06 24.44 -12.90
CA GLU A 360 -7.83 24.74 -14.11
C GLU A 360 -8.38 23.46 -14.76
N ARG A 361 -7.57 22.39 -14.84
CA ARG A 361 -7.99 21.08 -15.38
C ARG A 361 -7.03 19.96 -15.00
N PRO A 362 -7.50 18.69 -15.01
CA PRO A 362 -6.62 17.54 -14.87
C PRO A 362 -5.62 17.42 -16.02
N LEU A 363 -4.35 17.10 -15.73
CA LEU A 363 -3.28 16.99 -16.73
C LEU A 363 -2.37 15.80 -16.46
N SER A 364 -1.78 15.23 -17.51
CA SER A 364 -0.72 14.22 -17.40
C SER A 364 0.64 14.86 -17.11
N LEU A 365 1.61 14.04 -16.67
CA LEU A 365 3.00 14.49 -16.50
C LEU A 365 3.61 15.00 -17.82
N ASP A 366 3.29 14.37 -18.95
CA ASP A 366 3.75 14.80 -20.27
C ASP A 366 3.19 16.19 -20.62
N ALA A 367 1.88 16.39 -20.45
CA ALA A 367 1.24 17.68 -20.73
C ALA A 367 1.79 18.80 -19.84
N LEU A 368 2.03 18.53 -18.55
CA LEU A 368 2.66 19.50 -17.65
C LEU A 368 4.09 19.85 -18.08
N THR A 369 4.83 18.86 -18.60
CA THR A 369 6.20 19.05 -19.12
C THR A 369 6.21 19.98 -20.32
N GLU A 370 5.28 19.79 -21.25
CA GLU A 370 5.12 20.64 -22.44
C GLU A 370 4.69 22.06 -22.07
N ILE A 371 3.72 22.22 -21.17
CA ILE A 371 3.18 23.53 -20.78
C ILE A 371 4.20 24.35 -19.98
N LEU A 372 4.83 23.75 -18.96
CA LEU A 372 5.71 24.47 -18.06
C LEU A 372 7.13 24.62 -18.61
N ARG A 373 7.48 23.86 -19.64
CA ARG A 373 8.81 23.82 -20.29
C ARG A 373 9.94 23.61 -19.29
N GLN A 374 9.75 22.63 -18.39
CA GLN A 374 10.74 22.22 -17.40
C GLN A 374 11.13 20.76 -17.63
N PRO A 375 12.30 20.32 -17.15
CA PRO A 375 12.67 18.91 -17.24
C PRO A 375 11.63 18.02 -16.57
N ARG A 376 11.29 16.90 -17.21
CA ARG A 376 10.30 15.91 -16.70
C ARG A 376 10.58 15.52 -15.25
N GLN A 377 11.85 15.34 -14.89
CA GLN A 377 12.25 14.93 -13.55
C GLN A 377 11.96 16.01 -12.49
N THR A 378 12.17 17.27 -12.83
CA THR A 378 11.88 18.41 -11.94
C THR A 378 10.38 18.54 -11.68
N ILE A 379 9.55 18.40 -12.72
CA ILE A 379 8.09 18.39 -12.56
C ILE A 379 7.63 17.18 -11.75
N ARG A 380 8.21 16.00 -12.01
CA ARG A 380 7.93 14.80 -11.22
C ARG A 380 8.23 15.02 -9.74
N GLN A 381 9.35 15.65 -9.39
CA GLN A 381 9.68 15.97 -7.99
C GLN A 381 8.67 16.95 -7.38
N ALA A 382 8.28 18.00 -8.10
CA ALA A 382 7.25 18.94 -7.64
C ALA A 382 5.90 18.23 -7.40
N LEU A 383 5.47 17.38 -8.33
CA LEU A 383 4.25 16.58 -8.18
C LEU A 383 4.33 15.64 -6.97
N LEU A 384 5.46 14.96 -6.76
CA LEU A 384 5.65 14.07 -5.61
C LEU A 384 5.51 14.83 -4.28
N GLY A 385 6.09 16.03 -4.18
CA GLY A 385 5.93 16.89 -3.00
C GLY A 385 4.47 17.25 -2.75
N GLU A 386 3.75 17.66 -3.79
CA GLU A 386 2.35 18.07 -3.69
C GLU A 386 1.38 16.88 -3.42
N LEU A 387 1.65 15.69 -3.97
CA LEU A 387 0.93 14.46 -3.61
C LEU A 387 1.07 14.12 -2.13
N LEU A 388 2.26 14.32 -1.55
CA LEU A 388 2.52 14.05 -0.14
C LEU A 388 1.95 15.11 0.79
N LYS A 389 1.91 16.38 0.36
CA LYS A 389 1.16 17.45 1.05
C LYS A 389 -0.35 17.22 1.00
N GLY A 390 -0.81 16.31 0.14
CA GLY A 390 -2.21 16.03 -0.11
C GLY A 390 -2.91 17.14 -0.89
N THR A 391 -2.18 17.99 -1.62
CA THR A 391 -2.79 19.05 -2.46
C THR A 391 -3.26 18.51 -3.82
N LEU A 392 -2.63 17.42 -4.26
CA LEU A 392 -2.93 16.75 -5.52
C LEU A 392 -3.29 15.28 -5.29
N VAL A 393 -3.90 14.68 -6.30
CA VAL A 393 -4.10 13.23 -6.42
C VAL A 393 -3.68 12.77 -7.82
N HIS A 394 -3.17 11.55 -7.93
CA HIS A 394 -2.89 10.92 -9.21
C HIS A 394 -3.90 9.81 -9.47
N ASP A 395 -4.61 9.89 -10.59
CA ASP A 395 -5.48 8.83 -11.04
C ASP A 395 -4.70 7.78 -11.82
N ILE A 396 -4.46 6.61 -11.24
CA ILE A 396 -3.78 5.54 -11.98
C ILE A 396 -4.63 4.99 -13.15
N ALA A 397 -5.96 5.17 -13.11
CA ALA A 397 -6.85 4.69 -14.17
C ALA A 397 -6.73 5.54 -15.45
N SER A 398 -6.72 6.86 -15.33
CA SER A 398 -6.56 7.79 -16.47
C SER A 398 -5.11 8.27 -16.70
N GLY A 399 -4.23 8.16 -15.71
CA GLY A 399 -2.87 8.72 -15.73
C GLY A 399 -2.82 10.24 -15.52
N LEU A 400 -3.91 10.84 -15.04
CA LEU A 400 -4.04 12.29 -14.84
C LEU A 400 -3.81 12.68 -13.39
N PHE A 401 -3.23 13.86 -13.19
CA PHE A 401 -3.16 14.52 -11.90
C PHE A 401 -4.35 15.46 -11.75
N HIS A 402 -4.96 15.49 -10.57
CA HIS A 402 -6.09 16.38 -10.26
C HIS A 402 -5.73 17.24 -9.05
N HIS A 403 -6.17 18.51 -9.05
CA HIS A 403 -6.16 19.33 -7.85
C HIS A 403 -7.23 18.83 -6.88
N ARG A 404 -6.77 18.35 -5.72
CA ARG A 404 -7.61 17.72 -4.70
C ARG A 404 -6.95 18.00 -3.34
N PRO A 405 -7.29 19.13 -2.68
CA PRO A 405 -6.75 19.43 -1.36
C PRO A 405 -7.36 18.53 -0.30
N LEU A 406 -6.50 17.78 0.39
CA LEU A 406 -6.87 16.84 1.45
C LEU A 406 -7.43 17.56 2.66
N LEU A 407 -6.80 18.68 3.04
CA LEU A 407 -7.20 19.58 4.13
C LEU A 407 -7.32 21.02 3.61
N ALA A 408 -7.92 21.90 4.40
CA ALA A 408 -8.04 23.33 4.07
C ALA A 408 -6.68 24.03 3.95
N GLN A 409 -5.70 23.60 4.74
CA GLN A 409 -4.30 24.03 4.65
C GLN A 409 -3.45 22.83 4.22
N PRO A 410 -2.49 22.99 3.29
CA PRO A 410 -1.56 21.93 2.91
C PRO A 410 -0.80 21.37 4.12
N LEU A 411 -0.50 20.07 4.08
CA LEU A 411 0.29 19.44 5.15
C LEU A 411 1.76 19.90 5.10
N GLU A 412 2.34 20.11 6.27
CA GLU A 412 3.78 20.37 6.42
C GLU A 412 4.56 19.06 6.22
N LEU A 413 5.41 18.99 5.19
CA LEU A 413 6.18 17.79 4.85
C LEU A 413 7.10 17.33 5.99
N ASP A 414 7.66 18.26 6.78
CA ASP A 414 8.52 17.94 7.91
C ASP A 414 7.77 17.11 8.97
N ARG A 415 6.48 17.36 9.18
CA ARG A 415 5.64 16.58 10.10
C ARG A 415 5.29 15.19 9.55
N LEU A 416 5.35 15.02 8.24
CA LEU A 416 5.06 13.75 7.55
C LEU A 416 6.32 12.93 7.27
N ARG A 417 7.52 13.49 7.51
CA ARG A 417 8.78 12.86 7.14
C ARG A 417 8.96 11.49 7.79
N TYR A 418 8.52 11.34 9.04
CA TYR A 418 8.63 10.11 9.84
C TYR A 418 7.26 9.66 10.34
N ARG A 419 7.05 8.34 10.49
CA ARG A 419 5.79 7.78 11.01
C ARG A 419 5.66 8.08 12.50
N ASP A 420 6.76 8.00 13.22
CA ASP A 420 6.87 8.22 14.65
C ASP A 420 8.32 8.57 15.06
N ALA A 421 8.50 8.88 16.34
CA ALA A 421 9.80 9.23 16.92
C ALA A 421 10.85 8.12 16.82
N ARG A 422 10.45 6.85 16.70
CA ARG A 422 11.41 5.73 16.56
C ARG A 422 11.98 5.68 15.15
N GLU A 423 11.12 5.91 14.16
CA GLU A 423 11.58 6.04 12.78
C GLU A 423 12.47 7.28 12.62
N GLU A 424 12.11 8.42 13.19
CA GLU A 424 12.96 9.62 13.21
C GLU A 424 14.36 9.32 13.78
N GLN A 425 14.42 8.66 14.94
CA GLN A 425 15.69 8.27 15.53
C GLN A 425 16.47 7.27 14.65
N ALA A 426 15.79 6.38 13.94
CA ALA A 426 16.42 5.44 13.01
C ALA A 426 17.04 6.16 11.80
N HIS A 427 16.36 7.16 11.23
CA HIS A 427 16.91 7.96 10.14
C HIS A 427 18.09 8.83 10.61
N ARG A 428 18.07 9.35 11.84
CA ARG A 428 19.24 10.03 12.43
C ARG A 428 20.46 9.12 12.48
N LEU A 429 20.28 7.85 12.90
CA LEU A 429 21.36 6.86 12.94
C LEU A 429 21.90 6.55 11.54
N LEU A 430 21.05 6.57 10.51
CA LEU A 430 21.45 6.36 9.12
C LEU A 430 22.10 7.58 8.44
N ALA A 431 21.85 8.78 8.95
CA ALA A 431 22.34 10.02 8.35
C ALA A 431 23.87 10.17 8.50
N THR A 432 24.47 9.51 9.49
CA THR A 432 25.93 9.47 9.63
C THR A 432 26.46 8.17 9.05
N GLU A 433 27.44 8.26 8.16
CA GLU A 433 28.13 7.08 7.64
C GLU A 433 28.74 6.26 8.78
N ASP A 434 28.80 4.93 8.58
CA ASP A 434 29.32 3.93 9.51
C ASP A 434 28.58 3.71 10.83
N GLN A 435 27.56 4.50 11.19
CA GLN A 435 26.78 4.24 12.41
C GLN A 435 25.91 2.98 12.34
N VAL A 436 25.57 2.51 11.15
CA VAL A 436 24.78 1.30 10.94
C VAL A 436 25.50 0.40 9.95
N GLN A 437 25.90 -0.78 10.40
CA GLN A 437 26.67 -1.76 9.62
C GLN A 437 25.98 -3.11 9.63
N LEU A 438 25.83 -3.71 8.44
CA LEU A 438 25.41 -5.10 8.30
C LEU A 438 26.64 -5.99 8.51
N THR A 439 26.59 -6.89 9.49
CA THR A 439 27.71 -7.79 9.80
C THR A 439 27.55 -9.15 9.17
N ARG A 440 26.30 -9.63 9.05
CA ARG A 440 26.01 -10.93 8.45
C ARG A 440 24.62 -10.94 7.83
N ILE A 441 24.54 -11.49 6.61
CA ILE A 441 23.27 -11.75 5.92
C ILE A 441 23.27 -13.25 5.60
N HIS A 442 22.34 -13.99 6.17
CA HIS A 442 22.24 -15.44 6.00
C HIS A 442 20.87 -15.82 5.46
N ASP A 443 20.84 -16.35 4.24
CA ASP A 443 19.60 -16.78 3.59
C ASP A 443 19.21 -18.20 4.04
N LEU A 444 18.19 -18.29 4.89
CA LEU A 444 17.62 -19.50 5.47
C LEU A 444 16.61 -20.21 4.55
N GLY A 445 16.41 -19.74 3.31
CA GLY A 445 15.56 -20.40 2.30
C GLY A 445 14.06 -20.37 2.60
N LEU A 446 13.53 -21.42 3.23
CA LEU A 446 12.10 -21.49 3.59
C LEU A 446 11.75 -20.55 4.75
N GLU A 447 12.70 -20.32 5.66
CA GLU A 447 12.51 -19.44 6.82
C GLU A 447 12.78 -17.95 6.51
N GLY A 448 13.30 -17.64 5.32
CA GLY A 448 13.60 -16.28 4.87
C GLY A 448 15.06 -15.87 5.08
N THR A 449 15.34 -14.59 5.34
CA THR A 449 16.72 -14.05 5.41
C THR A 449 17.01 -13.51 6.81
N ALA A 450 17.98 -14.10 7.50
CA ALA A 450 18.53 -13.59 8.75
C ALA A 450 19.51 -12.45 8.48
N ILE A 451 19.34 -11.34 9.18
CA ILE A 451 20.13 -10.13 9.07
C ILE A 451 20.65 -9.79 10.46
N ASP A 452 21.97 -9.73 10.59
CA ASP A 452 22.69 -9.30 11.78
C ASP A 452 23.44 -8.01 11.47
N GLY A 453 23.52 -7.14 12.46
CA GLY A 453 24.34 -5.94 12.35
C GLY A 453 24.55 -5.20 13.65
N GLU A 454 25.31 -4.14 13.51
CA GLU A 454 25.76 -3.30 14.60
C GLU A 454 25.33 -1.86 14.37
N VAL A 455 24.91 -1.21 15.46
CA VAL A 455 24.47 0.19 15.44
C VAL A 455 25.23 0.95 16.51
N GLN A 456 26.06 1.90 16.08
CA GLN A 456 26.82 2.79 16.93
C GLN A 456 26.09 4.14 17.04
N ASP A 457 25.41 4.39 18.15
CA ASP A 457 24.80 5.68 18.43
C ASP A 457 25.85 6.62 19.06
N ARG A 458 26.47 7.47 18.22
CA ARG A 458 27.50 8.41 18.65
C ARG A 458 26.96 9.45 19.64
N GLN A 459 25.71 9.88 19.50
CA GLN A 459 25.11 10.86 20.41
C GLN A 459 24.87 10.28 21.80
N ALA A 460 24.52 8.99 21.87
CA ALA A 460 24.34 8.29 23.13
C ALA A 460 25.62 7.63 23.66
N HIS A 461 26.74 7.72 22.92
CA HIS A 461 28.00 7.00 23.17
C HIS A 461 27.78 5.50 23.46
N ARG A 462 26.93 4.85 22.68
CA ARG A 462 26.54 3.44 22.90
C ARG A 462 26.64 2.62 21.62
N HIS A 463 26.94 1.35 21.80
CA HIS A 463 26.95 0.33 20.76
C HIS A 463 25.85 -0.68 21.01
N TYR A 464 25.14 -1.04 19.95
CA TYR A 464 24.05 -2.00 19.99
C TYR A 464 24.23 -3.08 18.93
N GLN A 465 24.00 -4.32 19.33
CA GLN A 465 23.89 -5.44 18.42
C GLN A 465 22.41 -5.71 18.16
N THR A 466 22.05 -5.87 16.89
CA THR A 466 20.68 -6.07 16.46
C THR A 466 20.61 -7.12 15.36
N SER A 467 19.60 -7.97 15.44
CA SER A 467 19.34 -8.98 14.43
C SER A 467 17.85 -9.26 14.27
N PHE A 468 17.45 -9.67 13.06
CA PHE A 468 16.12 -10.17 12.79
C PHE A 468 16.12 -11.05 11.54
N THR A 469 15.12 -11.90 11.40
CA THR A 469 14.87 -12.68 10.19
C THR A 469 13.71 -12.07 9.42
N LEU A 470 13.87 -11.77 8.14
CA LEU A 470 12.76 -11.44 7.24
C LEU A 470 12.18 -12.74 6.70
N ASP A 471 10.93 -13.06 7.01
CA ASP A 471 10.23 -14.19 6.40
C ASP A 471 9.91 -13.92 4.92
N ARG A 472 9.31 -14.90 4.24
CA ARG A 472 8.90 -14.80 2.83
C ARG A 472 7.81 -13.76 2.56
N GLU A 473 7.17 -13.23 3.60
CA GLU A 473 6.22 -12.13 3.51
C GLU A 473 6.86 -10.76 3.78
N GLY A 474 8.19 -10.72 3.93
CA GLY A 474 8.93 -9.52 4.32
C GLY A 474 8.63 -9.06 5.75
N ARG A 475 7.98 -9.91 6.57
CA ARG A 475 7.76 -9.64 7.98
C ARG A 475 8.98 -10.05 8.76
N SER A 476 9.28 -9.26 9.79
CA SER A 476 10.40 -9.55 10.64
C SER A 476 9.99 -10.46 11.80
N VAL A 477 10.64 -11.62 11.85
CA VAL A 477 10.50 -12.67 12.86
C VAL A 477 11.86 -12.92 13.53
N LYS A 478 11.88 -13.68 14.64
CA LYS A 478 13.12 -14.04 15.37
C LYS A 478 14.07 -12.85 15.60
N ALA A 479 13.55 -11.74 16.12
CA ALA A 479 14.35 -10.53 16.36
C ALA A 479 15.05 -10.52 17.71
N SER A 480 16.20 -9.83 17.77
CA SER A 480 16.96 -9.54 18.98
C SER A 480 17.62 -8.16 18.89
N CYS A 481 17.66 -7.42 19.99
CA CYS A 481 18.46 -6.20 20.09
C CYS A 481 18.92 -5.98 21.54
N THR A 482 20.17 -5.50 21.71
CA THR A 482 20.75 -5.23 23.04
C THR A 482 20.25 -3.93 23.69
N CYS A 483 19.43 -3.13 22.99
CA CYS A 483 18.91 -1.89 23.55
C CYS A 483 17.91 -2.13 24.70
N HIS A 484 17.80 -1.15 25.60
CA HIS A 484 16.92 -1.26 26.78
C HIS A 484 15.44 -1.46 26.40
N GLU A 485 14.96 -0.74 25.38
CA GLU A 485 13.57 -0.84 24.91
C GLU A 485 13.21 -2.26 24.47
N PHE A 486 14.07 -2.87 23.65
CA PHE A 486 13.88 -4.23 23.18
C PHE A 486 14.03 -5.24 24.31
N ARG A 487 15.01 -5.09 25.21
CA ARG A 487 15.15 -5.99 26.37
C ARG A 487 13.92 -5.95 27.29
N ARG A 488 13.28 -4.79 27.44
CA ARG A 488 12.08 -4.62 28.27
C ARG A 488 10.82 -5.21 27.64
N ALA A 489 10.58 -4.96 26.35
CA ALA A 489 9.29 -5.26 25.72
C ALA A 489 9.37 -6.28 24.57
N GLY A 490 10.56 -6.62 24.09
CA GLY A 490 10.78 -7.32 22.83
C GLY A 490 10.05 -6.64 21.68
N LEU A 491 9.59 -7.43 20.71
CA LEU A 491 8.74 -6.95 19.62
C LEU A 491 7.31 -6.58 20.04
N LYS A 492 6.93 -6.68 21.33
CA LYS A 492 5.54 -6.46 21.75
C LYS A 492 5.09 -5.01 21.56
N GLN A 493 6.04 -4.06 21.58
CA GLN A 493 5.79 -2.64 21.32
C GLN A 493 6.23 -2.21 19.92
N GLY A 494 6.51 -3.16 19.01
CA GLY A 494 7.12 -2.87 17.70
C GLY A 494 8.65 -2.87 17.73
N PRO A 495 9.30 -2.64 16.58
CA PRO A 495 10.76 -2.60 16.48
C PRO A 495 11.33 -1.39 17.23
N CYS A 496 12.55 -1.52 17.72
CA CYS A 496 13.31 -0.40 18.26
C CYS A 496 13.98 0.39 17.11
N PRO A 497 14.42 1.64 17.34
CA PRO A 497 15.08 2.47 16.32
C PRO A 497 16.26 1.77 15.61
N HIS A 498 17.08 1.01 16.34
CA HIS A 498 18.24 0.31 15.79
C HIS A 498 17.85 -0.77 14.77
N MET A 499 16.75 -1.49 15.02
CA MET A 499 16.25 -2.48 14.09
C MET A 499 15.68 -1.85 12.82
N ILE A 500 14.98 -0.72 12.97
CA ILE A 500 14.46 0.04 11.84
C ILE A 500 15.63 0.53 10.98
N ALA A 501 16.65 1.10 11.62
CA ALA A 501 17.85 1.59 10.95
C ALA A 501 18.57 0.46 10.20
N LEU A 502 18.76 -0.70 10.83
CA LEU A 502 19.38 -1.87 10.20
C LEU A 502 18.59 -2.36 8.98
N ARG A 503 17.25 -2.44 9.09
CA ARG A 503 16.38 -2.84 7.97
C ARG A 503 16.44 -1.86 6.81
N LEU A 504 16.45 -0.57 7.09
CA LEU A 504 16.60 0.48 6.09
C LEU A 504 17.97 0.42 5.40
N ARG A 505 19.06 0.20 6.16
CA ARG A 505 20.40 -0.01 5.60
C ARG A 505 20.43 -1.21 4.67
N TYR A 506 19.87 -2.35 5.10
CA TYR A 506 19.73 -3.55 4.27
C TYR A 506 18.93 -3.25 2.99
N ALA A 507 17.79 -2.57 3.09
CA ALA A 507 16.98 -2.22 1.92
C ALA A 507 17.74 -1.32 0.93
N ARG A 508 18.47 -0.31 1.42
CA ARG A 508 19.30 0.59 0.59
C ARG A 508 20.44 -0.16 -0.10
N GLU A 509 21.12 -1.07 0.60
CA GLU A 509 22.18 -1.89 0.00
C GLU A 509 21.64 -2.87 -1.04
N GLN A 510 20.50 -3.51 -0.78
CA GLN A 510 19.84 -4.38 -1.79
C GLN A 510 19.43 -3.58 -3.04
N ALA A 511 18.88 -2.38 -2.87
CA ALA A 511 18.53 -1.51 -3.98
C ALA A 511 19.76 -1.08 -4.79
N ALA A 512 20.86 -0.71 -4.13
CA ALA A 512 22.11 -0.36 -4.78
C ALA A 512 22.74 -1.54 -5.52
N LEU A 513 22.71 -2.75 -4.95
CA LEU A 513 23.20 -3.96 -5.62
C LEU A 513 22.39 -4.30 -6.87
N GLU A 514 21.06 -4.16 -6.83
CA GLU A 514 20.22 -4.40 -8.01
C GLU A 514 20.49 -3.36 -9.11
N GLN A 515 20.60 -2.07 -8.76
CA GLN A 515 20.97 -1.03 -9.73
C GLN A 515 22.35 -1.29 -10.36
N ALA A 516 23.32 -1.73 -9.55
CA ALA A 516 24.64 -2.11 -10.05
C ALA A 516 24.56 -3.29 -11.03
N ARG A 517 23.70 -4.29 -10.78
CA ARG A 517 23.53 -5.49 -11.62
C ARG A 517 23.09 -5.18 -13.05
N GLU A 518 22.35 -4.09 -13.25
CA GLU A 518 21.91 -3.64 -14.58
C GLU A 518 23.08 -3.17 -15.47
N THR A 519 24.24 -2.92 -14.87
CA THR A 519 25.47 -2.49 -15.57
C THR A 519 26.52 -3.60 -15.61
N VAL A 520 27.33 -3.65 -16.68
CA VAL A 520 28.45 -4.60 -16.79
C VAL A 520 29.48 -4.39 -15.68
N GLU A 521 29.72 -3.12 -15.33
CA GLU A 521 30.66 -2.72 -14.27
C GLU A 521 30.14 -3.12 -12.88
N GLY A 522 28.85 -2.92 -12.61
CA GLY A 522 28.28 -3.30 -11.32
C GLY A 522 28.13 -4.81 -11.13
N ARG A 523 27.94 -5.60 -12.20
CA ARG A 523 28.09 -7.07 -12.13
C ARG A 523 29.49 -7.48 -11.65
N ARG A 524 30.52 -6.68 -11.94
CA ARG A 524 31.88 -6.91 -11.45
C ARG A 524 32.09 -6.52 -9.97
N LEU A 525 31.12 -5.91 -9.32
CA LEU A 525 31.21 -5.54 -7.90
C LEU A 525 30.46 -6.51 -6.98
N ILE A 526 29.58 -7.36 -7.54
CA ILE A 526 28.79 -8.34 -6.77
C ILE A 526 29.70 -9.47 -6.29
N ARG A 527 29.94 -9.56 -4.98
CA ARG A 527 30.78 -10.60 -4.35
C ARG A 527 29.97 -11.73 -3.70
N ALA A 528 28.77 -11.44 -3.24
CA ALA A 528 27.86 -12.44 -2.67
C ALA A 528 26.43 -12.11 -3.10
N GLU A 529 25.71 -13.11 -3.59
CA GLU A 529 24.32 -12.97 -4.04
C GLU A 529 23.62 -14.32 -4.02
N THR A 530 22.33 -14.36 -3.70
CA THR A 530 21.54 -15.58 -3.85
C THR A 530 20.29 -15.32 -4.68
N ARG A 531 20.13 -16.12 -5.75
CA ARG A 531 18.99 -16.08 -6.65
C ARG A 531 18.16 -17.35 -6.58
N THR A 532 16.84 -17.22 -6.52
CA THR A 532 15.88 -18.32 -6.58
C THR A 532 15.10 -18.21 -7.87
N LEU A 533 15.32 -19.16 -8.76
CA LEU A 533 14.69 -19.30 -10.05
C LEU A 533 13.62 -20.39 -9.95
N THR A 534 12.48 -20.17 -10.57
CA THR A 534 11.39 -21.16 -10.59
C THR A 534 10.93 -21.42 -12.00
N ARG A 535 10.61 -22.68 -12.30
CA ARG A 535 9.98 -23.09 -13.55
C ARG A 535 8.88 -24.07 -13.24
N ARG A 536 7.66 -23.77 -13.66
CA ARG A 536 6.53 -24.68 -13.48
C ARG A 536 6.44 -25.68 -14.65
N GLN A 537 6.22 -26.94 -14.35
CA GLN A 537 5.98 -28.04 -15.29
C GLN A 537 4.64 -28.70 -14.91
N GLY A 538 3.55 -28.30 -15.57
CA GLY A 538 2.21 -28.72 -15.17
C GLY A 538 1.84 -28.18 -13.78
N GLU A 539 1.52 -29.07 -12.84
CA GLU A 539 1.22 -28.70 -11.44
C GLU A 539 2.47 -28.58 -10.56
N ALA A 540 3.61 -29.16 -10.98
CA ALA A 540 4.83 -29.17 -10.19
C ALA A 540 5.68 -27.91 -10.44
N VAL A 541 6.28 -27.36 -9.38
CA VAL A 541 7.22 -26.23 -9.46
C VAL A 541 8.64 -26.76 -9.26
N LEU A 542 9.49 -26.62 -10.27
CA LEU A 542 10.93 -26.84 -10.14
C LEU A 542 11.57 -25.56 -9.61
N SER A 543 12.14 -25.62 -8.41
CA SER A 543 12.90 -24.53 -7.81
C SER A 543 14.39 -24.75 -8.04
N TYR A 544 15.11 -23.68 -8.37
CA TYR A 544 16.54 -23.67 -8.61
C TYR A 544 17.15 -22.46 -7.90
N ARG A 545 17.92 -22.70 -6.85
CA ARG A 545 18.59 -21.68 -6.05
C ARG A 545 20.08 -21.67 -6.35
N ILE A 546 20.61 -20.51 -6.72
CA ILE A 546 22.03 -20.29 -7.02
C ILE A 546 22.55 -19.24 -6.04
N SER A 547 23.56 -19.59 -5.26
CA SER A 547 24.24 -18.68 -4.34
C SER A 547 25.70 -18.49 -4.78
N LEU A 548 26.11 -17.24 -4.97
CA LEU A 548 27.49 -16.81 -5.09
C LEU A 548 27.98 -16.35 -3.71
N ASP A 549 29.16 -16.80 -3.31
CA ASP A 549 29.87 -16.36 -2.11
C ASP A 549 31.37 -16.33 -2.38
N GLU A 550 31.89 -15.15 -2.73
CA GLU A 550 33.26 -14.90 -3.18
C GLU A 550 33.76 -15.86 -4.27
N ARG A 551 34.45 -16.93 -3.87
CA ARG A 551 35.08 -17.94 -4.75
C ARG A 551 34.23 -19.20 -4.89
N GLN A 552 33.00 -19.19 -4.38
CA GLN A 552 32.11 -20.33 -4.34
C GLN A 552 30.78 -20.06 -5.06
N VAL A 553 30.30 -21.06 -5.78
CA VAL A 553 28.93 -21.12 -6.29
C VAL A 553 28.23 -22.36 -5.74
N LEU A 554 27.13 -22.17 -5.02
CA LEU A 554 26.29 -23.24 -4.49
C LEU A 554 24.98 -23.30 -5.29
N LEU A 555 24.68 -24.47 -5.82
CA LEU A 555 23.45 -24.76 -6.56
C LEU A 555 22.57 -25.67 -5.73
N ARG A 556 21.28 -25.36 -5.61
CA ARG A 556 20.28 -26.22 -4.98
C ARG A 556 19.05 -26.31 -5.86
N TRP A 557 18.59 -27.49 -6.25
CA TRP A 557 17.42 -27.62 -7.13
C TRP A 557 16.56 -28.86 -6.86
N GLY A 558 15.28 -28.76 -7.20
CA GLY A 558 14.31 -29.84 -7.01
C GLY A 558 12.87 -29.36 -7.04
N HIS A 559 11.94 -30.33 -7.05
CA HIS A 559 10.50 -30.06 -7.00
C HIS A 559 9.99 -29.85 -5.57
N ASP A 560 10.66 -30.47 -4.59
CA ASP A 560 10.36 -30.30 -3.17
C ASP A 560 11.36 -29.30 -2.55
N PRO A 561 10.88 -28.15 -2.03
CA PRO A 561 11.71 -27.19 -1.31
C PRO A 561 12.44 -27.77 -0.09
N GLN A 562 11.97 -28.88 0.48
CA GLN A 562 12.58 -29.55 1.65
C GLN A 562 13.65 -30.58 1.25
N ALA A 563 13.66 -31.07 0.01
CA ALA A 563 14.56 -32.11 -0.48
C ALA A 563 15.28 -31.69 -1.77
N LEU A 564 15.94 -30.53 -1.73
CA LEU A 564 16.70 -30.01 -2.86
C LEU A 564 18.04 -30.76 -3.02
N ARG A 565 18.33 -31.21 -4.24
CA ARG A 565 19.67 -31.66 -4.63
C ARG A 565 20.63 -30.49 -4.53
N GLN A 566 21.88 -30.73 -4.13
CA GLN A 566 22.88 -29.68 -3.98
C GLN A 566 24.17 -29.99 -4.74
N GLN A 567 24.79 -28.95 -5.28
CA GLN A 567 26.12 -29.01 -5.89
C GLN A 567 26.90 -27.76 -5.46
N ARG A 568 28.12 -27.97 -4.95
CA ARG A 568 29.04 -26.89 -4.57
C ARG A 568 30.18 -26.84 -5.57
N LEU A 569 30.47 -25.66 -6.08
CA LEU A 569 31.57 -25.37 -6.99
C LEU A 569 32.49 -24.37 -6.32
N MET A 570 33.79 -24.68 -6.31
CA MET A 570 34.84 -23.82 -5.77
C MET A 570 35.75 -23.39 -6.91
N PHE A 571 36.14 -22.13 -6.92
CA PHE A 571 36.97 -21.55 -7.98
C PHE A 571 38.27 -21.00 -7.41
N ASN A 572 39.28 -20.92 -8.27
CA ASN A 572 40.57 -20.34 -7.90
C ASN A 572 40.48 -18.83 -7.81
N ARG A 573 39.54 -18.16 -8.48
CA ARG A 573 39.37 -16.71 -8.40
C ARG A 573 37.92 -16.32 -8.24
N ALA A 574 37.66 -15.21 -7.53
CA ALA A 574 36.32 -14.67 -7.37
C ALA A 574 35.72 -14.23 -8.71
N ASP A 575 36.57 -13.81 -9.66
CA ASP A 575 36.18 -13.43 -11.03
C ASP A 575 35.58 -14.65 -11.77
N GLU A 576 36.26 -15.79 -11.71
CA GLU A 576 35.80 -17.05 -12.34
C GLU A 576 34.48 -17.55 -11.73
N ALA A 577 34.35 -17.48 -10.40
CA ALA A 577 33.12 -17.86 -9.72
C ALA A 577 31.93 -16.99 -10.17
N ARG A 578 32.16 -15.68 -10.36
CA ARG A 578 31.14 -14.73 -10.80
C ARG A 578 30.74 -14.94 -12.25
N ASP A 579 31.70 -15.13 -13.14
CA ASP A 579 31.41 -15.42 -14.55
C ASP A 579 30.61 -16.72 -14.67
N ALA A 580 31.00 -17.75 -13.90
CA ALA A 580 30.31 -19.03 -13.86
C ALA A 580 28.91 -18.96 -13.20
N TYR A 581 28.69 -17.98 -12.31
CA TYR A 581 27.39 -17.68 -11.71
C TYR A 581 26.46 -17.00 -12.72
N PHE A 582 26.89 -15.90 -13.36
CA PHE A 582 26.09 -15.18 -14.35
C PHE A 582 25.78 -16.04 -15.58
N ALA A 583 26.76 -16.80 -16.09
CA ALA A 583 26.53 -17.72 -17.22
C ALA A 583 25.44 -18.76 -16.92
N ARG A 584 25.33 -19.23 -15.68
CA ARG A 584 24.27 -20.17 -15.26
C ARG A 584 22.92 -19.49 -15.11
N LEU A 585 22.87 -18.28 -14.55
CA LEU A 585 21.64 -17.48 -14.50
C LEU A 585 21.08 -17.27 -15.92
N ASP A 586 21.93 -16.84 -16.85
CA ASP A 586 21.55 -16.61 -18.24
C ASP A 586 21.11 -17.93 -18.92
N GLY A 587 21.80 -19.04 -18.63
CA GLY A 587 21.43 -20.36 -19.11
C GLY A 587 20.06 -20.83 -18.61
N LEU A 588 19.76 -20.64 -17.32
CA LEU A 588 18.46 -20.99 -16.74
C LEU A 588 17.34 -20.09 -17.26
N ALA A 589 17.60 -18.79 -17.45
CA ALA A 589 16.65 -17.88 -18.08
C ALA A 589 16.29 -18.35 -19.51
N LYS A 590 17.29 -18.78 -20.31
CA LYS A 590 17.06 -19.37 -21.65
C LYS A 590 16.25 -20.68 -21.60
N GLN A 591 16.35 -21.44 -20.50
CA GLN A 591 15.55 -22.65 -20.27
C GLN A 591 14.12 -22.35 -19.76
N GLY A 592 13.73 -21.08 -19.67
CA GLY A 592 12.39 -20.65 -19.24
C GLY A 592 12.20 -20.65 -17.72
N PHE A 593 13.28 -20.59 -16.93
CA PHE A 593 13.17 -20.27 -15.51
C PHE A 593 12.94 -18.77 -15.30
N ILE A 594 12.12 -18.45 -14.30
CA ILE A 594 11.78 -17.08 -13.92
C ILE A 594 12.46 -16.74 -12.59
N ASP A 595 13.10 -15.58 -12.51
CA ASP A 595 13.69 -15.08 -11.27
C ASP A 595 12.57 -14.72 -10.28
N ALA A 596 12.51 -15.50 -9.20
CA ALA A 596 11.58 -15.35 -8.09
C ALA A 596 12.28 -14.87 -6.80
N SER A 597 13.53 -14.37 -6.88
CA SER A 597 14.19 -13.74 -5.73
C SER A 597 13.54 -12.44 -5.30
N ARG A 598 12.94 -11.73 -6.26
CA ARG A 598 12.18 -10.51 -6.01
C ARG A 598 10.72 -10.79 -5.71
N ALA A 599 10.29 -12.05 -5.62
CA ALA A 599 8.88 -12.40 -5.51
C ALA A 599 8.38 -12.23 -4.09
#